data_AF-A0A4R3HTV0-F1
#
_entry.id   AF-A0A4R3HTV0-F1
#
_cell.length_a   1.000
_cell.length_b   1.000
_cell.length_c   1.000
_cell.angle_alpha   90.00
_cell.angle_beta   90.00
_cell.angle_gamma   90.00
#
_symmetry.space_group_name_H-M   'P 1'
#
loop_
_entity.id
_entity.type
_entity.pdbx_description
1 polymer ?
#
loop_
_entity_poly.entity_id
_entity_poly.type
_entity_poly.pdbx_seq_one_letter_code
_entity_poly.pdbx_strand_id
1 'polypeptide(L)'
;MDDDQFYPDWLYKKLIEDDLPWDQKSPHDLEEFLSKYTLHDSFWVGVFHHVAFDRSVTLAFQWDSVWLPDEVKEGTSHVDDWPYLFVQLDEVEEVSKANFIELDGINRAIGGAEIMKLEGANHLAIDDVYGGQVNLVFKGNNSIIALNPDGSVLEI
;
A
#
# COMPACT_ATOMS: atom_id res chain seq x y z
N MET A 1 6.81 -23.42 -13.91
CA MET A 1 6.63 -22.28 -13.00
C MET A 1 6.31 -22.91 -11.67
N ASP A 2 7.08 -22.62 -10.64
CA ASP A 2 6.78 -23.16 -9.31
C ASP A 2 5.41 -22.61 -8.90
N ASP A 3 4.47 -23.51 -8.61
CA ASP A 3 3.08 -23.19 -8.20
C ASP A 3 3.02 -22.50 -6.82
N ASP A 4 4.16 -22.08 -6.25
CA ASP A 4 4.31 -21.57 -4.89
C ASP A 4 4.64 -20.06 -4.82
N GLN A 5 4.88 -19.38 -5.96
CA GLN A 5 5.27 -17.97 -5.96
C GLN A 5 4.06 -17.03 -6.04
N PHE A 6 3.58 -16.56 -4.87
CA PHE A 6 2.46 -15.63 -4.76
C PHE A 6 2.75 -14.19 -5.24
N TYR A 7 4.01 -13.77 -5.30
CA TYR A 7 4.41 -12.41 -5.68
C TYR A 7 5.62 -12.39 -6.62
N PRO A 8 5.74 -11.41 -7.54
CA PRO A 8 6.89 -11.27 -8.42
C PRO A 8 8.22 -11.18 -7.67
N ASP A 9 9.28 -11.76 -8.26
CA ASP A 9 10.62 -11.76 -7.66
C ASP A 9 11.16 -10.36 -7.34
N TRP A 10 10.81 -9.38 -8.18
CA TRP A 10 11.31 -8.02 -8.00
C TRP A 10 10.76 -7.36 -6.73
N LEU A 11 9.58 -7.79 -6.24
CA LEU A 11 8.86 -7.13 -5.15
C LEU A 11 9.62 -7.20 -3.84
N TYR A 12 10.01 -8.42 -3.41
CA TYR A 12 10.75 -8.59 -2.16
C TYR A 12 12.08 -7.86 -2.21
N LYS A 13 12.76 -7.89 -3.37
CA LYS A 13 14.06 -7.25 -3.54
C LYS A 13 13.94 -5.75 -3.35
N LYS A 14 12.98 -5.11 -4.04
CA LYS A 14 12.76 -3.66 -3.92
C LYS A 14 12.35 -3.22 -2.51
N LEU A 15 11.53 -4.00 -1.82
CA LEU A 15 11.10 -3.68 -0.45
C LEU A 15 12.22 -3.84 0.59
N ILE A 16 13.06 -4.87 0.46
CA ILE A 16 14.16 -5.14 1.40
C ILE A 16 15.34 -4.20 1.16
N GLU A 17 15.64 -3.90 -0.10
CA GLU A 17 16.76 -3.02 -0.50
C GLU A 17 16.37 -1.53 -0.51
N ASP A 18 15.11 -1.20 -0.20
CA ASP A 18 14.53 0.16 -0.32
C ASP A 18 14.82 0.83 -1.68
N ASP A 19 14.66 0.06 -2.75
CA ASP A 19 14.97 0.43 -4.15
C ASP A 19 13.69 0.71 -4.96
N LEU A 20 12.65 1.24 -4.31
CA LEU A 20 11.47 1.72 -5.03
C LEU A 20 11.81 3.04 -5.74
N PRO A 21 11.31 3.28 -6.98
CA PRO A 21 11.66 4.47 -7.77
C PRO A 21 10.90 5.71 -7.29
N TRP A 22 11.16 6.14 -6.06
CA TRP A 22 10.50 7.27 -5.40
C TRP A 22 10.71 8.62 -6.12
N ASP A 23 11.66 8.70 -7.05
CA ASP A 23 11.85 9.83 -7.95
C ASP A 23 10.71 9.99 -8.98
N GLN A 24 9.94 8.93 -9.21
CA GLN A 24 8.77 8.87 -10.09
C GLN A 24 7.46 8.76 -9.31
N LYS A 25 7.46 9.18 -8.03
CA LYS A 25 6.26 9.18 -7.21
C LYS A 25 5.15 10.06 -7.78
N SER A 26 3.92 9.70 -7.44
CA SER A 26 2.73 10.49 -7.71
C SER A 26 2.90 11.92 -7.17
N PRO A 27 2.38 12.95 -7.86
CA PRO A 27 2.36 14.31 -7.33
C PRO A 27 1.37 14.49 -6.17
N HIS A 28 0.51 13.49 -5.91
CA HIS A 28 -0.51 13.54 -4.87
C HIS A 28 0.07 13.22 -3.49
N ASP A 29 -0.41 13.94 -2.48
CA ASP A 29 -0.32 13.46 -1.11
C ASP A 29 -1.41 12.41 -0.83
N LEU A 30 -1.32 11.77 0.34
CA LEU A 30 -2.21 10.68 0.72
C LEU A 30 -3.69 11.08 0.86
N GLU A 31 -3.98 12.32 1.28
CA GLU A 31 -5.36 12.81 1.37
C GLU A 31 -5.94 13.02 -0.03
N GLU A 32 -5.19 13.67 -0.91
CA GLU A 32 -5.56 13.83 -2.32
C GLU A 32 -5.72 12.48 -3.02
N PHE A 33 -4.80 11.53 -2.78
CA PHE A 33 -4.84 10.20 -3.37
C PHE A 33 -6.11 9.45 -2.96
N LEU A 34 -6.41 9.36 -1.65
CA LEU A 34 -7.60 8.66 -1.14
C LEU A 34 -8.92 9.33 -1.55
N SER A 35 -8.89 10.61 -1.92
CA SER A 35 -10.08 11.30 -2.48
C SER A 35 -10.40 10.90 -3.93
N LYS A 36 -9.39 10.44 -4.68
CA LYS A 36 -9.51 10.06 -6.09
C LYS A 36 -9.55 8.56 -6.32
N TYR A 37 -8.84 7.84 -5.48
CA TYR A 37 -8.51 6.44 -5.64
C TYR A 37 -8.89 5.68 -4.37
N THR A 38 -9.42 4.48 -4.55
CA THR A 38 -9.80 3.62 -3.41
C THR A 38 -8.80 2.49 -3.22
N LEU A 39 -8.66 2.04 -1.98
CA LEU A 39 -7.98 0.78 -1.66
C LEU A 39 -8.95 -0.40 -1.58
N HIS A 40 -10.26 -0.18 -1.74
CA HIS A 40 -11.28 -1.21 -1.62
C HIS A 40 -10.94 -2.47 -2.43
N ASP A 41 -11.14 -3.64 -1.83
CA ASP A 41 -10.82 -4.98 -2.35
C ASP A 41 -9.34 -5.27 -2.65
N SER A 42 -8.46 -4.28 -2.49
CA SER A 42 -7.02 -4.48 -2.65
C SER A 42 -6.48 -5.43 -1.60
N PHE A 43 -5.42 -6.17 -1.91
CA PHE A 43 -4.84 -7.13 -0.99
C PHE A 43 -3.67 -6.53 -0.23
N TRP A 44 -3.65 -6.75 1.09
CA TRP A 44 -2.49 -6.45 1.92
C TRP A 44 -1.28 -7.27 1.45
N VAL A 45 -0.18 -6.59 1.12
CA VAL A 45 1.14 -7.24 1.00
C VAL A 45 1.88 -7.14 2.33
N GLY A 46 1.91 -5.94 2.93
CA GLY A 46 2.49 -5.79 4.27
C GLY A 46 2.79 -4.36 4.70
N VAL A 47 3.36 -4.27 5.90
CA VAL A 47 3.84 -3.02 6.53
C VAL A 47 5.33 -3.18 6.85
N PHE A 48 6.18 -2.44 6.14
CA PHE A 48 7.63 -2.58 6.16
C PHE A 48 8.24 -1.40 6.90
N HIS A 49 8.95 -1.68 8.00
CA HIS A 49 9.58 -0.64 8.83
C HIS A 49 11.05 -0.47 8.46
N HIS A 50 11.47 0.76 8.19
CA HIS A 50 12.85 1.08 7.77
C HIS A 50 13.74 1.57 8.93
N VAL A 51 13.63 0.91 10.08
CA VAL A 51 14.17 1.38 11.39
C VAL A 51 15.69 1.58 11.46
N ALA A 52 16.46 1.03 10.52
CA ALA A 52 17.92 1.06 10.58
C ALA A 52 18.50 2.43 10.20
N PHE A 53 17.80 3.18 9.35
CA PHE A 53 18.30 4.42 8.77
C PHE A 53 17.29 5.56 8.94
N ASP A 54 16.01 5.28 8.76
CA ASP A 54 14.96 6.29 8.72
C ASP A 54 13.80 5.92 9.65
N ARG A 55 13.13 6.95 10.18
CA ARG A 55 11.87 6.77 10.91
C ARG A 55 10.71 6.67 9.92
N SER A 56 10.80 5.77 8.94
CA SER A 56 9.82 5.62 7.88
C SER A 56 9.20 4.22 7.84
N VAL A 57 8.01 4.15 7.25
CA VAL A 57 7.27 2.92 7.01
C VAL A 57 6.77 2.91 5.58
N THR A 58 6.94 1.79 4.88
CA THR A 58 6.30 1.53 3.58
C THR A 58 5.12 0.60 3.77
N LEU A 59 3.93 1.06 3.37
CA LEU A 59 2.75 0.23 3.18
C LEU A 59 2.76 -0.30 1.75
N ALA A 60 2.49 -1.59 1.58
CA ALA A 60 2.41 -2.21 0.26
C ALA A 60 1.09 -2.97 0.08
N PHE A 61 0.48 -2.79 -1.09
CA PHE A 61 -0.77 -3.40 -1.48
C PHE A 61 -0.65 -3.96 -2.90
N GLN A 62 -1.32 -5.07 -3.17
CA GLN A 62 -1.67 -5.46 -4.53
C GLN A 62 -3.03 -4.81 -4.80
N TRP A 63 -3.01 -3.78 -5.63
CA TRP A 63 -4.04 -2.75 -5.71
C TRP A 63 -5.10 -3.14 -6.73
N ASP A 64 -6.35 -3.27 -6.27
CA ASP A 64 -7.45 -3.78 -7.10
C ASP A 64 -7.69 -2.88 -8.32
N SER A 65 -7.47 -3.45 -9.51
CA SER A 65 -7.61 -2.74 -10.77
C SER A 65 -9.05 -2.48 -11.20
N VAL A 66 -10.03 -3.24 -10.69
CA VAL A 66 -11.46 -3.12 -11.05
C VAL A 66 -12.02 -1.77 -10.61
N TRP A 67 -11.50 -1.24 -9.52
CA TRP A 67 -11.91 0.06 -8.98
C TRP A 67 -11.13 1.24 -9.55
N LEU A 68 -10.15 1.00 -10.43
CA LEU A 68 -9.36 2.07 -11.03
C LEU A 68 -10.06 2.66 -12.25
N PRO A 69 -9.89 3.98 -12.50
CA PRO A 69 -10.26 4.55 -13.77
C PRO A 69 -9.52 3.85 -14.92
N ASP A 70 -10.22 3.55 -16.02
CA ASP A 70 -9.64 2.92 -17.22
C ASP A 70 -8.44 3.71 -17.79
N GLU A 71 -8.39 5.02 -17.52
CA GLU A 71 -7.28 5.93 -17.89
C GLU A 71 -5.96 5.56 -17.19
N VAL A 72 -6.05 4.99 -15.97
CA VAL A 72 -4.90 4.53 -15.20
C VAL A 72 -4.57 3.10 -15.59
N LYS A 73 -5.57 2.20 -15.54
CA LYS A 73 -5.39 0.79 -15.88
C LYS A 73 -6.73 0.18 -16.25
N GLU A 74 -6.74 -0.63 -17.31
CA GLU A 74 -7.90 -1.44 -17.65
C GLU A 74 -8.21 -2.41 -16.51
N GLY A 75 -9.43 -2.34 -15.99
CA GLY A 75 -9.87 -3.19 -14.89
C GLY A 75 -9.90 -4.67 -15.28
N THR A 76 -9.37 -5.51 -14.40
CA THR A 76 -9.33 -6.97 -14.60
C THR A 76 -9.60 -7.71 -13.30
N SER A 77 -10.30 -8.85 -13.39
CA SER A 77 -10.50 -9.76 -12.26
C SER A 77 -9.32 -10.71 -12.02
N HIS A 78 -8.31 -10.68 -12.90
CA HIS A 78 -7.09 -11.46 -12.73
C HIS A 78 -6.15 -10.74 -11.77
N VAL A 79 -6.09 -11.22 -10.52
CA VAL A 79 -5.29 -10.63 -9.44
C VAL A 79 -3.81 -10.50 -9.81
N ASP A 80 -3.25 -11.45 -10.55
CA ASP A 80 -1.85 -11.42 -10.98
C ASP A 80 -1.51 -10.21 -11.89
N ASP A 81 -2.54 -9.64 -12.54
CA ASP A 81 -2.39 -8.47 -13.40
C ASP A 81 -2.51 -7.15 -12.62
N TRP A 82 -2.92 -7.21 -11.36
CA TRP A 82 -3.12 -6.03 -10.51
C TRP A 82 -1.80 -5.32 -10.21
N PRO A 83 -1.77 -3.97 -10.27
CA PRO A 83 -0.58 -3.22 -9.91
C PRO A 83 -0.27 -3.35 -8.41
N TYR A 84 0.95 -3.00 -8.04
CA TYR A 84 1.39 -2.89 -6.66
C TYR A 84 1.45 -1.43 -6.27
N LEU A 85 0.71 -1.03 -5.24
CA LEU A 85 0.72 0.32 -4.68
C LEU A 85 1.60 0.34 -3.44
N PHE A 86 2.46 1.36 -3.37
CA PHE A 86 3.34 1.62 -2.24
C PHE A 86 3.10 3.02 -1.70
N VAL A 87 3.01 3.13 -0.38
CA VAL A 87 2.92 4.40 0.33
C VAL A 87 4.02 4.44 1.37
N GLN A 88 5.02 5.31 1.19
CA GLN A 88 6.05 5.57 2.17
C GLN A 88 5.64 6.76 3.03
N LEU A 89 5.70 6.59 4.35
CA LEU A 89 5.39 7.60 5.35
C LEU A 89 6.67 7.94 6.11
N ASP A 90 6.99 9.21 6.20
CA ASP A 90 8.17 9.71 6.92
C ASP A 90 7.82 10.17 8.34
N GLU A 91 8.81 10.14 9.23
CA GLU A 91 8.69 10.50 10.65
C GLU A 91 7.51 9.82 11.34
N VAL A 92 7.38 8.51 11.13
CA VAL A 92 6.39 7.67 11.80
C VAL A 92 6.68 7.63 13.30
N GLU A 93 5.65 7.88 14.09
CA GLU A 93 5.69 7.87 15.55
C GLU A 93 5.10 6.58 16.11
N GLU A 94 4.04 6.07 15.47
CA GLU A 94 3.32 4.89 15.92
C GLU A 94 2.80 4.07 14.74
N VAL A 95 2.88 2.75 14.89
CA VAL A 95 2.14 1.78 14.09
C VAL A 95 1.46 0.82 15.05
N SER A 96 0.13 0.77 15.02
CA SER A 96 -0.66 -0.15 15.84
C SER A 96 -1.55 -1.04 14.97
N LYS A 97 -1.81 -2.24 15.47
CA LYS A 97 -2.59 -3.28 14.80
C LYS A 97 -3.60 -3.84 15.76
N ALA A 98 -4.83 -4.04 15.30
CA ALA A 98 -5.92 -4.59 16.11
C ALA A 98 -6.74 -5.62 15.34
N ASN A 99 -7.40 -6.52 16.08
CA ASN A 99 -8.48 -7.40 15.60
C ASN A 99 -8.11 -8.38 14.46
N PHE A 100 -6.83 -8.66 14.24
CA PHE A 100 -6.40 -9.69 13.30
C PHE A 100 -6.73 -11.10 13.83
N ILE A 101 -7.44 -11.88 13.03
CA ILE A 101 -7.78 -13.30 13.28
C ILE A 101 -7.09 -14.21 12.26
N GLU A 102 -6.84 -15.48 12.55
CA GLU A 102 -6.32 -16.40 11.52
C GLU A 102 -7.36 -16.64 10.42
N LEU A 103 -6.93 -16.65 9.15
CA LEU A 103 -7.81 -16.76 7.96
C LEU A 103 -7.43 -17.93 7.04
N ASP A 104 -6.72 -18.95 7.54
CA ASP A 104 -6.40 -20.18 6.80
C ASP A 104 -5.77 -19.95 5.40
N GLY A 105 -4.88 -18.95 5.29
CA GLY A 105 -4.15 -18.63 4.05
C GLY A 105 -4.88 -17.70 3.09
N ILE A 106 -6.06 -17.18 3.45
CA ILE A 106 -6.77 -16.17 2.66
C ILE A 106 -6.08 -14.81 2.80
N ASN A 107 -5.81 -14.14 1.68
CA ASN A 107 -5.30 -12.77 1.67
C ASN A 107 -6.39 -11.78 2.14
N ARG A 108 -5.99 -10.77 2.89
CA ARG A 108 -6.87 -9.76 3.47
C ARG A 108 -7.15 -8.66 2.45
N ALA A 109 -8.39 -8.64 1.98
CA ALA A 109 -8.91 -7.51 1.22
C ALA A 109 -9.12 -6.29 2.13
N ILE A 110 -8.74 -5.12 1.65
CA ILE A 110 -9.01 -3.83 2.30
C ILE A 110 -10.50 -3.50 2.15
N GLY A 111 -11.15 -3.15 3.25
CA GLY A 111 -12.50 -2.59 3.24
C GLY A 111 -12.50 -1.06 3.05
N GLY A 112 -11.49 -0.38 3.61
CA GLY A 112 -11.37 1.07 3.46
C GLY A 112 -10.09 1.63 4.07
N ALA A 113 -9.82 2.90 3.75
CA ALA A 113 -8.75 3.67 4.34
C ALA A 113 -9.20 5.12 4.52
N GLU A 114 -8.84 5.71 5.65
CA GLU A 114 -9.11 7.11 5.95
C GLU A 114 -7.88 7.76 6.57
N ILE A 115 -7.68 9.03 6.22
CA ILE A 115 -6.64 9.87 6.81
C ILE A 115 -7.27 11.11 7.41
N MET A 116 -6.79 11.50 8.58
CA MET A 116 -7.17 12.73 9.23
C MET A 116 -5.98 13.41 9.89
N LYS A 117 -6.00 14.74 9.95
CA LYS A 117 -4.98 15.53 10.63
C LYS A 117 -5.45 15.92 12.03
N LEU A 118 -4.69 15.57 13.05
CA LEU A 118 -5.03 15.85 14.45
C LEU A 118 -3.77 16.29 15.22
N GLU A 119 -3.87 17.40 15.95
CA GLU A 119 -2.76 17.93 16.78
C GLU A 119 -1.39 18.07 16.07
N GLY A 120 -1.41 18.30 14.76
CA GLY A 120 -0.19 18.47 13.95
C GLY A 120 0.45 17.16 13.46
N ALA A 121 -0.19 16.00 13.70
CA ALA A 121 0.17 14.73 13.11
C ALA A 121 -0.91 14.25 12.14
N ASN A 122 -0.52 13.39 11.20
CA ASN A 122 -1.43 12.65 10.33
C ASN A 122 -1.74 11.31 10.99
N HIS A 123 -3.02 10.95 11.01
CA HIS A 123 -3.54 9.68 11.49
C HIS A 123 -4.14 8.95 10.30
N LEU A 124 -3.55 7.82 9.95
CA LEU A 124 -4.03 6.94 8.88
C LEU A 124 -4.60 5.67 9.50
N ALA A 125 -5.85 5.36 9.19
CA ALA A 125 -6.51 4.12 9.55
C ALA A 125 -6.82 3.32 8.28
N ILE A 126 -6.50 2.03 8.29
CA ILE A 126 -6.79 1.11 7.18
C ILE A 126 -7.43 -0.14 7.77
N ASP A 127 -8.64 -0.45 7.31
CA ASP A 127 -9.44 -1.57 7.76
C ASP A 127 -9.50 -2.66 6.69
N ASP A 128 -9.36 -3.92 7.10
CA ASP A 128 -9.67 -5.07 6.26
C ASP A 128 -11.16 -5.46 6.36
N VAL A 129 -11.67 -6.19 5.36
CA VAL A 129 -13.07 -6.64 5.32
C VAL A 129 -13.43 -7.65 6.43
N TYR A 130 -12.44 -8.12 7.18
CA TYR A 130 -12.57 -9.09 8.28
C TYR A 130 -12.48 -8.41 9.66
N GLY A 131 -12.40 -7.08 9.72
CA GLY A 131 -12.34 -6.27 10.94
C GLY A 131 -10.94 -6.02 11.51
N GLY A 132 -9.89 -6.51 10.85
CA GLY A 132 -8.50 -6.20 11.17
C GLY A 132 -8.15 -4.76 10.81
N GLN A 133 -7.35 -4.09 11.65
CA GLN A 133 -7.08 -2.66 11.50
C GLN A 133 -5.59 -2.37 11.62
N VAL A 134 -5.06 -1.53 10.75
CA VAL A 134 -3.73 -0.93 10.86
C VAL A 134 -3.90 0.58 11.04
N ASN A 135 -3.36 1.12 12.13
CA ASN A 135 -3.37 2.55 12.40
C ASN A 135 -1.93 3.08 12.45
N LEU A 136 -1.69 4.22 11.81
CA LEU A 136 -0.37 4.86 11.78
C LEU A 136 -0.49 6.33 12.18
N VAL A 137 0.49 6.80 12.95
CA VAL A 137 0.66 8.22 13.29
C VAL A 137 2.00 8.70 12.76
N PHE A 138 2.01 9.76 11.96
CA PHE A 138 3.23 10.27 11.34
C PHE A 138 3.18 11.80 11.16
N LYS A 139 4.36 12.45 11.18
CA LYS A 139 4.48 13.91 11.05
C LYS A 139 5.16 14.36 9.76
N GLY A 140 5.86 13.46 9.09
CA GLY A 140 6.59 13.75 7.87
C GLY A 140 5.69 13.78 6.64
N ASN A 141 6.34 13.85 5.50
CA ASN A 141 5.67 13.76 4.21
C ASN A 141 5.28 12.29 3.92
N ASN A 142 4.50 12.13 2.86
CA ASN A 142 4.23 10.83 2.27
C ASN A 142 4.68 10.83 0.80
N SER A 143 5.03 9.65 0.31
CA SER A 143 5.34 9.40 -1.10
C SER A 143 4.54 8.20 -1.57
N ILE A 144 3.93 8.30 -2.74
CA ILE A 144 3.03 7.27 -3.29
C ILE A 144 3.55 6.85 -4.66
N ILE A 145 3.66 5.55 -4.91
CA ILE A 145 4.01 5.03 -6.22
C ILE A 145 3.24 3.74 -6.51
N ALA A 146 2.82 3.57 -7.76
CA ALA A 146 2.25 2.33 -8.24
C ALA A 146 3.20 1.70 -9.28
N LEU A 147 3.35 0.38 -9.24
CA LEU A 147 4.12 -0.39 -10.20
C LEU A 147 3.24 -1.45 -10.85
N ASN A 148 3.41 -1.71 -12.14
CA ASN A 148 2.79 -2.83 -12.82
C ASN A 148 3.39 -4.18 -12.35
N PRO A 149 2.75 -5.32 -12.64
CA PRO A 149 3.28 -6.64 -12.31
C PRO A 149 4.68 -6.94 -12.88
N ASP A 150 5.06 -6.28 -13.97
CA ASP A 150 6.39 -6.37 -14.58
C ASP A 150 7.45 -5.45 -13.91
N GLY A 151 7.03 -4.66 -12.91
CA GLY A 151 7.85 -3.72 -12.17
C GLY A 151 7.99 -2.34 -12.82
N SER A 152 7.34 -2.07 -13.96
CA SER A 152 7.31 -0.73 -14.55
C SER A 152 6.52 0.23 -13.68
N VAL A 153 6.85 1.52 -13.70
CA VAL A 153 6.02 2.54 -13.03
C VAL A 153 4.66 2.65 -13.71
N LEU A 154 3.61 2.76 -12.91
CA LEU A 154 2.26 3.10 -13.32
C LEU A 154 1.98 4.55 -12.91
N GLU A 155 1.63 5.40 -13.88
CA GLU A 155 1.36 6.82 -13.63
C GLU A 155 0.00 7.02 -12.94
N ILE A 156 0.01 7.73 -11.81
CA ILE A 156 -1.15 8.03 -10.94
C ILE A 156 -1.04 9.40 -10.30
#